data_AF-A0A972L663-F1
#
_entry.id   AF-A0A972L663-F1
#
_cell.length_a   1.000
_cell.length_b   1.000
_cell.length_c   1.000
_cell.angle_alpha   90.00
_cell.angle_beta   90.00
_cell.angle_gamma   90.00
#
_symmetry.space_group_name_H-M   'P 1'
#
loop_
_entity.id
_entity.type
_entity.pdbx_description
1 polymer ?
#
loop_
_entity_poly.entity_id
_entity_poly.type
_entity_poly.pdbx_seq_one_letter_code
_entity_poly.pdbx_strand_id
1 'polypeptide(L)'
;EEEARKRAIEEKRKKIEEARRGKVHPPYAAKMCDACHVIQSRGAIPTGVDFVTKKTKLCGMCHDDKSQESLAESYRFVHAPAQYGACVMCHNPHESPNKFMLQTAPMGRLCFRCHEGNRIMRTPAHSGIGKESCTKCHDPHGSNRRFMLKETLNLPKSKDLSPENVKRGKERRRG
;
A
#
# COMPACT_ATOMS: atom_id res chain seq x y z
N GLU A 1 37.10 -21.94 -13.35
CA GLU A 1 36.66 -20.84 -12.44
C GLU A 1 35.69 -19.87 -13.12
N GLU A 2 36.02 -19.37 -14.31
CA GLU A 2 35.18 -18.42 -15.05
C GLU A 2 33.79 -18.97 -15.45
N GLU A 3 33.70 -20.21 -15.92
CA GLU A 3 32.40 -20.84 -16.24
C GLU A 3 31.48 -20.98 -15.04
N ALA A 4 32.02 -21.35 -13.87
CA ALA A 4 31.23 -21.48 -12.64
C ALA A 4 30.66 -20.13 -12.21
N ARG A 5 31.44 -19.05 -12.37
CA ARG A 5 30.99 -17.67 -12.13
C ARG A 5 29.90 -17.24 -13.11
N LYS A 6 30.02 -17.59 -14.40
CA LYS A 6 28.98 -17.32 -15.42
C LYS A 6 27.66 -18.05 -15.09
N ARG A 7 27.72 -19.33 -14.73
CA ARG A 7 26.55 -20.13 -14.33
C ARG A 7 25.86 -19.55 -13.09
N ALA A 8 26.62 -19.14 -12.06
CA ALA A 8 26.06 -18.52 -10.87
C ALA A 8 25.39 -17.16 -11.15
N ILE A 9 25.95 -16.36 -12.07
CA ILE A 9 25.33 -15.10 -12.51
C ILE A 9 24.03 -15.38 -13.27
N GLU A 10 24.02 -16.38 -14.16
CA GLU A 10 22.83 -16.76 -14.92
C GLU A 10 21.72 -17.32 -14.03
N GLU A 11 22.06 -18.17 -13.07
CA GLU A 11 21.11 -18.70 -12.08
C GLU A 11 20.51 -17.57 -11.22
N LYS A 12 21.34 -16.61 -10.80
CA LYS A 12 20.87 -15.43 -10.08
C LYS A 12 19.97 -14.54 -10.94
N ARG A 13 20.27 -14.40 -12.24
CA ARG A 13 19.41 -13.68 -13.21
C ARG A 13 18.08 -14.39 -13.40
N LYS A 14 18.05 -15.71 -13.60
CA LYS A 14 16.82 -16.50 -13.72
C LYS A 14 15.96 -16.39 -12.46
N LYS A 15 16.56 -16.49 -11.26
CA LYS A 15 15.84 -16.28 -9.99
C LYS A 15 15.29 -14.87 -9.85
N ILE A 16 16.02 -13.85 -10.32
CA ILE A 16 15.54 -12.45 -10.35
C ILE A 16 14.41 -12.28 -11.36
N GLU A 17 14.48 -12.95 -12.51
CA GLU A 17 13.48 -12.92 -13.58
C GLU A 17 12.19 -13.63 -13.17
N GLU A 18 12.28 -14.81 -12.55
CA GLU A 18 11.14 -15.54 -11.97
C GLU A 18 10.52 -14.77 -10.81
N ALA A 19 11.33 -14.13 -9.95
CA ALA A 19 10.83 -13.22 -8.92
C ALA A 19 10.22 -11.93 -9.50
N ARG A 20 10.60 -11.57 -10.74
CA ARG A 20 10.07 -10.42 -11.50
C ARG A 20 8.90 -10.76 -12.40
N ARG A 21 8.50 -12.03 -12.54
CA ARG A 21 7.24 -12.43 -13.17
C ARG A 21 6.10 -11.84 -12.34
N GLY A 22 5.83 -10.57 -12.60
CA GLY A 22 4.93 -9.77 -11.82
C GLY A 22 3.53 -10.33 -11.91
N LYS A 23 2.78 -10.13 -10.84
CA LYS A 23 1.36 -10.37 -10.91
C LYS A 23 0.80 -9.26 -11.79
N VAL A 24 0.15 -9.66 -12.87
CA VAL A 24 -0.55 -8.77 -13.77
C VAL A 24 -1.94 -8.55 -13.20
N HIS A 25 -2.41 -7.30 -13.15
CA HIS A 25 -3.75 -7.00 -12.70
C HIS A 25 -4.77 -7.64 -13.65
N PRO A 26 -5.80 -8.39 -13.20
CA PRO A 26 -6.60 -9.21 -14.10
C PRO A 26 -7.23 -8.45 -15.29
N PRO A 27 -7.83 -7.26 -15.11
CA PRO A 27 -8.29 -6.43 -16.23
C PRO A 27 -7.19 -6.09 -17.25
N TYR A 28 -5.96 -5.83 -16.79
CA TYR A 28 -4.83 -5.53 -17.68
C TYR A 28 -4.36 -6.80 -18.42
N ALA A 29 -4.30 -7.94 -17.74
CA ALA A 29 -3.98 -9.23 -18.36
C ALA A 29 -5.00 -9.60 -19.45
N ALA A 30 -6.27 -9.27 -19.23
CA ALA A 30 -7.37 -9.46 -20.18
C ALA A 30 -7.43 -8.38 -21.28
N LYS A 31 -6.50 -7.41 -21.32
CA LYS A 31 -6.48 -6.28 -22.26
C LYS A 31 -7.75 -5.43 -22.25
N MET A 32 -8.44 -5.36 -21.11
CA MET A 32 -9.62 -4.52 -20.90
C MET A 32 -9.21 -3.08 -20.63
N CYS A 33 -8.51 -2.46 -21.58
CA CYS A 33 -7.96 -1.11 -21.43
C CYS A 33 -9.08 -0.08 -21.24
N ASP A 34 -10.20 -0.28 -21.91
CA ASP A 34 -11.41 0.53 -21.92
C ASP A 34 -12.22 0.47 -20.62
N ALA A 35 -12.01 -0.54 -19.78
CA ALA A 35 -12.59 -0.61 -18.44
C ALA A 35 -12.04 0.50 -17.51
N CYS A 36 -10.85 1.02 -17.81
CA CYS A 36 -10.21 2.07 -17.03
C CYS A 36 -9.97 3.35 -17.81
N HIS A 37 -9.69 3.24 -19.11
CA HIS A 37 -9.24 4.33 -19.95
C HIS A 37 -10.21 4.67 -21.08
N VAL A 38 -10.37 5.96 -21.35
CA VAL A 38 -10.93 6.42 -22.63
C VAL A 38 -9.76 6.59 -23.57
N ILE A 39 -9.70 5.80 -24.64
CA ILE A 39 -8.66 5.91 -25.66
C ILE A 39 -9.08 7.00 -26.65
N GLN A 40 -8.37 8.11 -26.65
CA GLN A 40 -8.58 9.18 -27.62
C GLN A 40 -7.89 8.81 -28.93
N SER A 41 -8.55 9.07 -30.05
CA SER A 41 -7.98 8.82 -31.38
C SER A 41 -8.28 9.93 -32.38
N ARG A 42 -7.39 10.06 -33.37
CA ARG A 42 -7.61 10.85 -34.58
C ARG A 42 -7.56 9.90 -35.78
N GLY A 43 -8.73 9.44 -36.22
CA GLY A 43 -8.82 8.32 -37.15
C GLY A 43 -8.32 7.03 -36.50
N ALA A 44 -7.42 6.31 -37.15
CA ALA A 44 -6.83 5.07 -36.64
C ALA A 44 -5.66 5.27 -35.64
N ILE A 45 -5.27 6.51 -35.35
CA ILE A 45 -4.09 6.84 -34.53
C ILE A 45 -4.51 7.17 -33.10
N PRO A 46 -4.07 6.42 -32.07
CA PRO A 46 -4.26 6.80 -30.67
C PRO A 46 -3.46 8.07 -30.34
N THR A 47 -4.15 9.08 -29.79
CA THR A 47 -3.54 10.38 -29.45
C THR A 47 -3.41 10.61 -27.95
N GLY A 48 -4.06 9.78 -27.13
CA GLY A 48 -4.02 9.91 -25.68
C GLY A 48 -4.88 8.88 -24.97
N VAL A 49 -4.74 8.83 -23.65
CA VAL A 49 -5.60 8.06 -22.76
C VAL A 49 -6.05 8.93 -21.60
N ASP A 50 -7.36 8.96 -21.36
CA ASP A 50 -7.96 9.52 -20.16
C ASP A 50 -8.50 8.41 -19.28
N PHE A 51 -9.10 8.74 -18.13
CA PHE A 51 -9.81 7.78 -17.30
C PHE A 51 -11.31 7.81 -17.60
N VAL A 52 -11.98 6.66 -17.57
CA VAL A 52 -13.43 6.55 -17.78
C VAL A 52 -14.27 7.24 -16.70
N THR A 53 -13.64 7.58 -15.57
CA THR A 53 -14.23 8.38 -14.49
C THR A 53 -13.12 9.13 -13.75
N LYS A 54 -13.48 9.88 -12.70
CA LYS A 54 -12.50 10.50 -11.81
C LYS A 54 -11.56 9.43 -11.26
N LYS A 55 -10.24 9.67 -11.39
CA LYS A 55 -9.18 8.75 -10.91
C LYS A 55 -9.40 8.25 -9.48
N THR A 56 -9.93 9.11 -8.61
CA THR A 56 -10.16 8.79 -7.20
C THR A 56 -11.32 7.82 -6.97
N LYS A 57 -12.25 7.69 -7.93
CA LYS A 57 -13.39 6.75 -7.88
C LYS A 57 -13.18 5.52 -8.75
N LEU A 58 -12.27 5.59 -9.72
CA LEU A 58 -12.06 4.56 -10.74
C LEU A 58 -11.88 3.16 -10.16
N CYS A 59 -10.99 3.01 -9.18
CA CYS A 59 -10.72 1.69 -8.57
C CYS A 59 -11.94 1.14 -7.83
N GLY A 60 -12.72 2.03 -7.19
CA GLY A 60 -13.91 1.68 -6.43
C GLY A 60 -15.07 1.16 -7.27
N MET A 61 -15.05 1.35 -8.60
CA MET A 61 -16.05 0.78 -9.50
C MET A 61 -16.09 -0.76 -9.47
N CYS A 62 -14.95 -1.40 -9.17
CA CYS A 62 -14.83 -2.85 -9.00
C CYS A 62 -14.40 -3.25 -7.59
N HIS A 63 -13.53 -2.46 -6.95
CA HIS A 63 -13.11 -2.65 -5.57
C HIS A 63 -13.98 -1.81 -4.63
N ASP A 64 -15.28 -2.06 -4.67
CA ASP A 64 -16.28 -1.28 -3.93
C ASP A 64 -16.01 -1.29 -2.43
N ASP A 65 -15.60 -2.44 -1.88
CA ASP A 65 -15.18 -2.61 -0.49
C ASP A 65 -13.93 -1.78 -0.08
N LYS A 66 -13.31 -1.10 -1.05
CA LYS A 66 -12.17 -0.19 -0.90
C LYS A 66 -12.43 1.17 -1.56
N SER A 67 -13.68 1.47 -1.93
CA SER A 67 -14.10 2.80 -2.35
C SER A 67 -13.94 3.80 -1.18
N GLN A 68 -13.90 5.10 -1.50
CA GLN A 68 -13.76 6.13 -0.45
C GLN A 68 -14.96 6.10 0.49
N GLU A 69 -16.14 5.91 -0.09
CA GLU A 69 -17.42 5.80 0.58
C GLU A 69 -17.43 4.58 1.53
N SER A 70 -17.16 3.38 1.01
CA SER A 70 -17.15 2.16 1.84
C SER A 70 -16.07 2.16 2.90
N LEU A 71 -14.90 2.76 2.64
CA LEU A 71 -13.86 2.93 3.66
C LEU A 71 -14.28 3.89 4.77
N ALA A 72 -14.93 5.01 4.42
CA ALA A 72 -15.43 5.97 5.39
C ALA A 72 -16.56 5.41 6.26
N GLU A 73 -17.39 4.53 5.70
CA GLU A 73 -18.44 3.82 6.43
C GLU A 73 -17.87 2.70 7.32
N SER A 74 -16.88 1.96 6.82
CA SER A 74 -16.32 0.79 7.52
C SER A 74 -15.39 1.16 8.68
N TYR A 75 -14.71 2.30 8.60
CA TYR A 75 -13.62 2.64 9.49
C TYR A 75 -13.69 4.06 10.05
N ARG A 76 -13.56 4.15 11.38
CA ARG A 76 -13.39 5.42 12.10
C ARG A 76 -12.11 6.16 11.70
N PHE A 77 -11.04 5.44 11.40
CA PHE A 77 -9.78 6.02 10.96
C PHE A 77 -9.43 5.42 9.59
N VAL A 78 -9.47 6.26 8.55
CA VAL A 78 -9.09 5.88 7.17
C VAL A 78 -7.72 6.47 6.86
N HIS A 79 -6.87 5.71 6.16
CA HIS A 79 -5.53 6.18 5.83
C HIS A 79 -5.65 7.23 4.73
N ALA A 80 -5.03 8.41 4.89
CA ALA A 80 -5.27 9.54 3.99
C ALA A 80 -5.17 9.19 2.49
N PRO A 81 -4.13 8.48 1.99
CA PRO A 81 -4.10 8.07 0.59
C PRO A 81 -5.31 7.24 0.15
N ALA A 82 -5.82 6.34 0.99
CA ALA A 82 -7.00 5.54 0.69
C ALA A 82 -8.29 6.40 0.79
N GLN A 83 -8.38 7.26 1.80
CA GLN A 83 -9.50 8.18 2.00
C GLN A 83 -9.72 9.11 0.81
N TYR A 84 -8.64 9.55 0.15
CA TYR A 84 -8.71 10.43 -1.02
C TYR A 84 -8.72 9.66 -2.36
N GLY A 85 -8.83 8.33 -2.34
CA GLY A 85 -8.81 7.50 -3.56
C GLY A 85 -7.47 7.55 -4.31
N ALA A 86 -6.37 7.87 -3.64
CA ALA A 86 -5.03 7.93 -4.21
C ALA A 86 -4.36 6.54 -4.26
N CYS A 87 -5.11 5.53 -4.71
CA CYS A 87 -4.73 4.11 -4.68
C CYS A 87 -3.37 3.84 -5.35
N VAL A 88 -3.10 4.55 -6.45
CA VAL A 88 -1.87 4.37 -7.25
C VAL A 88 -0.60 4.90 -6.59
N MET A 89 -0.70 5.60 -5.45
CA MET A 89 0.49 5.96 -4.66
C MET A 89 1.20 4.71 -4.11
N CYS A 90 0.41 3.66 -3.85
CA CYS A 90 0.86 2.41 -3.28
C CYS A 90 0.73 1.23 -4.25
N HIS A 91 -0.25 1.23 -5.14
CA HIS A 91 -0.52 0.14 -6.09
C HIS A 91 -0.16 0.52 -7.54
N ASN A 92 0.20 -0.47 -8.36
CA ASN A 92 0.37 -0.36 -9.80
C ASN A 92 -0.81 -1.10 -10.47
N PRO A 93 -1.72 -0.40 -11.17
CA PRO A 93 -2.93 -1.01 -11.70
C PRO A 93 -2.71 -1.87 -12.96
N HIS A 94 -1.49 -1.90 -13.52
CA HIS A 94 -1.16 -2.72 -14.69
C HIS A 94 -0.47 -4.01 -14.27
N GLU A 95 0.76 -3.88 -13.79
CA GLU A 95 1.60 -5.01 -13.40
C GLU A 95 2.58 -4.61 -12.29
N SER A 96 2.90 -5.56 -11.43
CA SER A 96 3.99 -5.36 -10.47
C SER A 96 4.64 -6.68 -10.10
N PRO A 97 5.98 -6.71 -9.96
CA PRO A 97 6.69 -7.84 -9.37
C PRO A 97 6.31 -8.06 -7.89
N ASN A 98 5.66 -7.08 -7.25
CA ASN A 98 5.38 -7.11 -5.82
C ASN A 98 3.97 -7.65 -5.54
N LYS A 99 3.85 -8.39 -4.43
CA LYS A 99 2.56 -8.87 -3.92
C LYS A 99 1.56 -7.70 -3.78
N PHE A 100 0.28 -7.96 -4.03
CA PHE A 100 -0.79 -6.95 -3.99
C PHE A 100 -0.58 -5.78 -4.94
N MET A 101 0.15 -5.96 -6.04
CA MET A 101 0.41 -4.91 -7.01
C MET A 101 1.19 -3.72 -6.46
N LEU A 102 1.99 -3.89 -5.40
CA LEU A 102 2.61 -2.73 -4.75
C LEU A 102 3.66 -2.06 -5.63
N GLN A 103 3.77 -0.74 -5.55
CA GLN A 103 4.75 0.07 -6.27
C GLN A 103 6.19 -0.31 -5.90
N THR A 104 6.43 -0.63 -4.62
CA THR A 104 7.76 -1.01 -4.13
C THR A 104 7.67 -2.09 -3.06
N ALA A 105 8.76 -2.85 -2.92
CA ALA A 105 9.01 -3.79 -1.85
C ALA A 105 10.47 -3.64 -1.38
N PRO A 106 10.82 -4.08 -0.16
CA PRO A 106 9.92 -4.60 0.88
C PRO A 106 8.98 -3.52 1.48
N MET A 107 7.97 -3.93 2.25
CA MET A 107 6.83 -3.08 2.66
C MET A 107 7.28 -1.79 3.38
N GLY A 108 8.31 -1.88 4.21
CA GLY A 108 8.84 -0.74 4.95
C GLY A 108 9.29 0.38 4.01
N ARG A 109 9.95 0.02 2.89
CA ARG A 109 10.34 0.99 1.85
C ARG A 109 9.15 1.78 1.32
N LEU A 110 8.00 1.14 1.12
CA LEU A 110 6.80 1.81 0.63
C LEU A 110 6.27 2.80 1.67
N CYS A 111 6.11 2.35 2.92
CA CYS A 111 5.60 3.17 4.01
C CYS A 111 6.52 4.37 4.29
N PHE A 112 7.84 4.16 4.25
CA PHE A 112 8.83 5.19 4.59
C PHE A 112 9.05 6.25 3.51
N ARG A 113 8.36 6.16 2.37
CA ARG A 113 8.30 7.27 1.40
C ARG A 113 7.67 8.52 1.99
N CYS A 114 6.76 8.34 2.96
CA CYS A 114 6.08 9.44 3.65
C CYS A 114 6.28 9.40 5.17
N HIS A 115 6.40 8.20 5.75
CA HIS A 115 6.55 8.05 7.19
C HIS A 115 8.02 8.00 7.61
N GLU A 116 8.39 8.79 8.61
CA GLU A 116 9.76 8.81 9.12
C GLU A 116 10.09 7.52 9.90
N GLY A 117 10.65 6.53 9.20
CA GLY A 117 10.82 5.17 9.74
C GLY A 117 11.67 5.11 11.01
N ASN A 118 12.77 5.87 11.10
CA ASN A 118 13.60 5.86 12.31
C ASN A 118 12.85 6.39 13.54
N ARG A 119 11.98 7.38 13.35
CA ARG A 119 11.18 7.93 14.44
C ARG A 119 10.12 6.95 14.93
N ILE A 120 9.44 6.27 14.00
CA ILE A 120 8.38 5.30 14.33
C ILE A 120 8.97 4.07 15.03
N MET A 121 10.06 3.54 14.48
CA MET A 121 10.65 2.27 14.93
C MET A 121 11.40 2.38 16.27
N ARG A 122 11.70 3.59 16.74
CA ARG A 122 12.30 3.83 18.07
C ARG A 122 11.29 3.85 19.22
N THR A 123 9.99 3.66 18.93
CA THR A 123 8.96 3.65 19.97
C THR A 123 8.93 2.29 20.69
N PRO A 124 8.55 2.24 21.99
CA PRO A 124 8.43 0.97 22.72
C PRO A 124 7.49 -0.04 22.05
N ALA A 125 6.44 0.44 21.38
CA ALA A 125 5.48 -0.39 20.65
C ALA A 125 6.11 -1.13 19.45
N HIS A 126 7.23 -0.64 18.93
CA HIS A 126 7.97 -1.26 17.83
C HIS A 126 9.25 -1.96 18.29
N SER A 127 9.46 -2.09 19.61
CA SER A 127 10.61 -2.81 20.15
C SER A 127 10.60 -4.26 19.65
N GLY A 128 11.69 -4.70 19.02
CA GLY A 128 11.80 -6.04 18.43
C GLY A 128 10.98 -6.26 17.15
N ILE A 129 10.30 -5.24 16.63
CA ILE A 129 9.57 -5.32 15.35
C ILE A 129 10.51 -4.93 14.21
N GLY A 130 10.58 -5.76 13.17
CA GLY A 130 11.34 -5.46 11.96
C GLY A 130 10.69 -4.37 11.10
N LYS A 131 11.52 -3.60 10.38
CA LYS A 131 11.10 -2.48 9.52
C LYS A 131 10.22 -2.86 8.33
N GLU A 132 10.17 -4.14 7.98
CA GLU A 132 9.54 -4.62 6.74
C GLU A 132 8.16 -5.30 6.93
N SER A 133 7.63 -5.31 8.15
CA SER A 133 6.43 -6.06 8.53
C SER A 133 5.27 -5.17 9.01
N CYS A 134 5.18 -3.94 8.51
CA CYS A 134 4.21 -2.94 8.95
C CYS A 134 2.76 -3.47 8.94
N THR A 135 2.40 -4.20 7.88
CA THR A 135 1.02 -4.70 7.68
C THR A 135 0.69 -5.95 8.48
N LYS A 136 1.61 -6.48 9.30
CA LYS A 136 1.27 -7.53 10.28
C LYS A 136 0.34 -6.97 11.36
N CYS A 137 0.55 -5.70 11.72
CA CYS A 137 -0.20 -5.03 12.77
C CYS A 137 -1.08 -3.89 12.23
N HIS A 138 -0.65 -3.20 11.18
CA HIS A 138 -1.38 -2.08 10.61
C HIS A 138 -2.20 -2.49 9.38
N ASP A 139 -3.38 -1.90 9.22
CA ASP A 139 -4.14 -1.92 7.99
C ASP A 139 -3.83 -0.63 7.19
N PRO A 140 -3.30 -0.74 5.96
CA PRO A 140 -2.91 0.42 5.16
C PRO A 140 -4.11 1.20 4.57
N HIS A 141 -5.33 0.68 4.65
CA HIS A 141 -6.54 1.33 4.16
C HIS A 141 -7.35 1.96 5.28
N GLY A 142 -7.53 1.25 6.41
CA GLY A 142 -8.47 1.71 7.45
C GLY A 142 -8.55 0.79 8.66
N SER A 143 -8.89 1.35 9.83
CA SER A 143 -9.29 0.58 11.00
C SER A 143 -10.19 1.40 11.94
N ASN A 144 -10.93 0.72 12.82
CA ASN A 144 -11.65 1.38 13.92
C ASN A 144 -10.74 1.68 15.12
N ARG A 145 -9.51 1.13 15.12
CA ARG A 145 -8.48 1.44 16.11
C ARG A 145 -7.54 2.54 15.62
N ARG A 146 -7.12 3.41 16.56
CA ARG A 146 -6.10 4.43 16.32
C ARG A 146 -4.82 3.82 15.74
N PHE A 147 -4.12 4.63 14.95
CA PHE A 147 -2.91 4.22 14.23
C PHE A 147 -3.13 3.06 13.27
N MET A 148 -4.38 2.86 12.83
CA MET A 148 -4.73 1.86 11.83
C MET A 148 -4.39 0.44 12.28
N LEU A 149 -4.45 0.16 13.58
CA LEU A 149 -4.13 -1.15 14.12
C LEU A 149 -5.25 -2.14 13.75
N LYS A 150 -4.90 -3.33 13.27
CA LYS A 150 -5.88 -4.36 12.94
C LYS A 150 -6.71 -4.75 14.17
N GLU A 151 -8.00 -4.98 13.97
CA GLU A 151 -8.93 -5.41 15.03
C GLU A 151 -8.54 -6.76 15.63
N THR A 152 -7.96 -7.64 14.82
CA THR A 152 -7.53 -8.99 15.23
C THR A 152 -6.32 -9.01 16.17
N LEU A 153 -5.65 -7.87 16.39
CA LEU A 153 -4.55 -7.80 17.34
C LEU A 153 -5.09 -7.93 18.77
N ASN A 154 -4.71 -9.03 19.43
CA ASN A 154 -4.93 -9.24 20.86
C ASN A 154 -3.96 -8.41 21.70
N LEU A 155 -4.06 -7.09 21.55
CA LEU A 155 -3.48 -6.14 22.48
C LEU A 155 -4.56 -5.85 23.52
N PRO A 156 -4.20 -5.74 24.82
CA PRO A 156 -5.14 -5.20 25.79
C PRO A 156 -5.74 -3.92 25.21
N LYS A 157 -7.03 -3.65 25.46
CA LYS A 157 -7.66 -2.35 25.16
C LYS A 157 -6.94 -1.28 26.00
N SER A 158 -5.71 -0.97 25.63
CA SER A 158 -4.74 -0.38 26.52
C SER A 158 -5.05 1.09 26.56
N LYS A 159 -5.77 1.49 27.60
CA LYS A 159 -5.81 2.84 28.15
C LYS A 159 -6.09 3.87 27.08
N ASP A 160 -7.37 4.04 26.80
CA ASP A 160 -7.97 5.25 26.25
C ASP A 160 -6.96 6.30 25.76
N LEU A 161 -6.62 6.26 24.47
CA LEU A 161 -5.86 7.30 23.78
C LEU A 161 -6.77 8.49 23.43
N SER A 162 -7.79 8.78 24.24
CA SER A 162 -8.55 10.04 24.19
C SER A 162 -7.58 11.22 24.15
N PRO A 163 -7.98 12.33 23.52
CA PRO A 163 -7.18 13.56 23.53
C PRO A 163 -6.73 13.99 24.93
N GLU A 164 -7.50 13.63 25.97
CA GLU A 164 -7.24 13.93 27.37
C GLU A 164 -6.04 13.15 27.94
N ASN A 165 -5.90 11.86 27.61
CA ASN A 165 -4.79 11.04 28.10
C ASN A 165 -3.47 11.26 27.34
N VAL A 166 -3.54 11.79 26.12
CA VAL A 166 -2.35 12.27 25.39
C VAL A 166 -1.75 13.53 26.05
N LYS A 167 -2.57 14.40 26.66
CA LYS A 167 -2.08 15.56 27.43
C LYS A 167 -1.31 15.14 28.68
N ARG A 168 -1.84 14.20 29.48
CA ARG A 168 -1.15 13.67 30.69
C ARG A 168 0.19 12.97 30.38
N GLY A 169 0.31 12.35 29.21
CA GLY A 169 1.58 11.75 28.75
C GLY A 169 2.64 12.79 28.34
N LYS A 170 2.21 14.01 27.97
CA LYS A 170 3.10 15.10 27.54
C LYS A 170 3.66 15.89 28.73
N GLU A 171 2.90 16.01 29.82
CA GLU A 171 3.36 16.63 31.08
C GLU A 171 4.40 15.79 31.81
N ARG A 172 4.26 14.45 31.81
CA ARG A 172 5.23 13.54 32.45
C ARG A 172 6.60 13.45 31.77
N ARG A 173 6.78 14.05 30.58
CA ARG A 173 8.07 14.13 29.86
C ARG A 173 8.75 15.49 29.98
N ARG A 174 8.17 16.42 30.76
CA ARG A 174 8.72 17.76 31.03
C ARG A 174 9.16 17.94 32.50
N GLY A 175 9.29 16.84 33.24
CA GLY A 175 9.94 16.81 34.56
C GLY A 175 11.32 16.22 34.44
#